data_AF-A0AB36CNG0-F1
#
_entry.id   AF-A0AB36CNG0-F1
#
_cell.length_a   1.000
_cell.length_b   1.000
_cell.length_c   1.000
_cell.angle_alpha   90.00
_cell.angle_beta   90.00
_cell.angle_gamma   90.00
#
_symmetry.space_group_name_H-M   'P 1'
#
loop_
_entity.id
_entity.type
_entity.pdbx_description
1 polymer ?
#
loop_
_entity_poly.entity_id
_entity_poly.type
_entity_poly.pdbx_seq_one_letter_code
_entity_poly.pdbx_strand_id
1 'polypeptide(L)'
;MKSVESAKSIEEVARVADIMTVTVTTDASGSAGYPYIARTWIKPGALLFLPAAVRFDDELLTSGEARLMVDSWCCCDAWRKNMESRHIRT
;
A
#
# COMPACT_ATOMS: atom_id res chain seq x y z
N MET A 1 2.10 19.10 21.77
CA MET A 1 2.64 17.92 22.50
C MET A 1 2.93 16.84 21.46
N LYS A 2 4.06 16.15 21.52
CA LYS A 2 4.37 15.01 20.63
C LYS A 2 4.21 13.73 21.43
N SER A 3 3.39 12.79 20.98
CA SER A 3 3.21 11.47 21.58
C SER A 3 3.48 10.38 20.56
N VAL A 4 3.88 9.21 21.04
CA VAL A 4 4.03 7.98 20.25
C VAL A 4 3.30 6.89 20.99
N GLU A 5 2.39 6.21 20.29
CA GLU A 5 1.52 5.19 20.84
C GLU A 5 1.57 3.98 19.91
N SER A 6 1.57 2.77 20.50
CA SER A 6 1.45 1.54 19.74
C SER A 6 -0.02 1.27 19.43
N ALA A 7 -0.30 1.00 18.15
CA ALA A 7 -1.61 0.50 17.73
C ALA A 7 -1.63 -1.03 17.76
N LYS A 8 -2.83 -1.61 17.88
CA LYS A 8 -3.01 -3.07 17.87
C LYS A 8 -3.24 -3.62 16.47
N SER A 9 -3.58 -2.77 15.51
CA SER A 9 -3.89 -3.16 14.15
C SER A 9 -3.61 -2.05 13.14
N ILE A 10 -3.49 -2.43 11.86
CA ILE A 10 -3.39 -1.48 10.74
C ILE A 10 -4.68 -0.67 10.59
N GLU A 11 -5.84 -1.28 10.83
CA GLU A 11 -7.14 -0.61 10.73
C GLU A 11 -7.24 0.57 11.70
N GLU A 12 -6.83 0.36 12.95
CA GLU A 12 -6.82 1.41 13.98
C GLU A 12 -6.02 2.63 13.52
N VAL A 13 -4.84 2.40 12.94
CA VAL A 13 -3.98 3.46 12.38
C VAL A 13 -4.65 4.12 11.17
N ALA A 14 -5.11 3.33 10.20
CA ALA A 14 -5.66 3.83 8.95
C ALA A 14 -6.90 4.72 9.16
N ARG A 15 -7.73 4.39 10.15
CA ARG A 15 -8.95 5.16 10.46
C ARG A 15 -8.68 6.54 11.05
N VAL A 16 -7.52 6.74 11.69
CA VAL A 16 -7.18 8.01 12.37
C VAL A 16 -6.07 8.78 11.66
N ALA A 17 -5.31 8.16 10.78
CA ALA A 17 -4.16 8.78 10.11
C ALA A 17 -4.58 9.70 8.95
N ASP A 18 -4.10 10.95 8.98
CA ASP A 18 -4.16 11.86 7.82
C ASP A 18 -2.95 11.64 6.89
N ILE A 19 -1.83 11.17 7.44
CA ILE A 19 -0.65 10.70 6.71
C ILE A 19 -0.28 9.33 7.26
N MET A 20 -0.18 8.33 6.40
CA MET A 20 0.19 6.97 6.77
C MET A 20 1.40 6.51 5.98
N THR A 21 2.40 5.97 6.68
CA THR A 21 3.61 5.41 6.06
C THR A 21 3.69 3.92 6.32
N VAL A 22 3.93 3.13 5.28
CA VAL A 22 4.10 1.67 5.39
C VAL A 22 5.53 1.29 5.01
N THR A 23 6.31 0.82 5.99
CA THR A 23 7.74 0.47 5.85
C THR A 23 8.03 -0.96 6.32
N VAL A 24 7.16 -1.91 5.98
CA VAL A 24 7.36 -3.31 6.32
C VAL A 24 8.27 -4.01 5.31
N THR A 25 8.93 -5.10 5.72
CA THR A 25 9.61 -5.98 4.78
C THR A 25 8.58 -6.69 3.90
N THR A 26 8.81 -6.75 2.60
CA THR A 26 7.92 -7.45 1.66
C THR A 26 8.07 -8.95 1.81
N ASP A 27 6.95 -9.66 1.94
CA ASP A 27 6.93 -11.11 2.08
C ASP A 27 7.39 -11.80 0.77
N ALA A 28 8.22 -12.83 0.92
CA ALA A 28 8.73 -13.63 -0.20
C ALA A 28 7.65 -14.49 -0.87
N SER A 29 6.53 -14.75 -0.17
CA SER A 29 5.34 -15.44 -0.69
C SER A 29 4.53 -14.58 -1.68
N GLY A 30 4.90 -13.32 -1.88
CA GLY A 30 4.28 -12.43 -2.87
C GLY A 30 3.12 -11.60 -2.31
N SER A 31 2.27 -11.09 -3.22
CA SER A 31 1.29 -10.06 -2.89
C SER A 31 0.24 -10.46 -1.84
N ALA A 32 -0.03 -11.75 -1.70
CA ALA A 32 -0.94 -12.28 -0.68
C ALA A 32 -0.41 -12.04 0.76
N GLY A 33 0.91 -11.95 0.94
CA GLY A 33 1.56 -11.71 2.23
C GLY A 33 1.77 -10.23 2.57
N TYR A 34 1.46 -9.30 1.65
CA TYR A 34 1.62 -7.87 1.93
C TYR A 34 0.55 -7.39 2.92
N PRO A 35 0.85 -6.37 3.75
CA PRO A 35 -0.16 -5.76 4.61
C PRO A 35 -1.35 -5.32 3.76
N TYR A 36 -2.55 -5.64 4.25
CA TYR A 36 -3.78 -5.24 3.58
C TYR A 36 -4.38 -4.03 4.27
N ILE A 37 -4.79 -3.05 3.46
CA ILE A 37 -5.52 -1.86 3.91
C ILE A 37 -6.80 -1.78 3.09
N ALA A 38 -7.94 -1.87 3.76
CA ALA A 38 -9.23 -1.74 3.09
C ALA A 38 -9.49 -0.29 2.69
N ARG A 39 -10.12 -0.09 1.53
CA ARG A 39 -10.58 1.24 1.07
C ARG A 39 -11.42 1.97 2.13
N THR A 40 -12.24 1.23 2.86
CA THR A 40 -13.19 1.77 3.87
C THR A 40 -12.52 2.25 5.15
N TRP A 41 -11.24 1.95 5.35
CA TRP A 41 -10.48 2.42 6.51
C TRP A 41 -9.82 3.78 6.26
N ILE A 42 -9.60 4.13 4.99
CA ILE A 42 -8.84 5.32 4.59
C ILE A 42 -9.75 6.55 4.60
N LYS A 43 -9.34 7.57 5.35
CA LYS A 43 -10.01 8.88 5.36
C LYS A 43 -9.93 9.56 3.98
N PRO A 44 -10.99 10.26 3.54
CA PRO A 44 -10.91 11.16 2.39
C PRO A 44 -9.80 12.21 2.58
N GLY A 45 -8.92 12.35 1.59
CA GLY A 45 -7.81 13.30 1.64
C GLY A 45 -6.55 12.80 2.37
N ALA A 46 -6.55 11.57 2.90
CA ALA A 46 -5.35 11.00 3.52
C ALA A 46 -4.23 10.80 2.49
N LEU A 47 -2.99 11.04 2.92
CA LEU A 47 -1.78 10.73 2.16
C LEU A 47 -1.22 9.38 2.60
N LEU A 48 -1.13 8.44 1.68
CA LEU A 48 -0.44 7.17 1.90
C LEU A 48 0.94 7.24 1.26
N PHE A 49 1.99 7.30 2.08
CA PHE A 49 3.38 7.21 1.64
C PHE A 49 3.86 5.77 1.75
N LEU A 50 4.11 5.12 0.62
CA LEU A 50 4.26 3.66 0.57
C LEU A 50 5.66 3.24 0.06
N PRO A 51 6.74 3.42 0.85
CA PRO A 51 8.06 2.92 0.49
C PRO A 51 8.15 1.39 0.34
N ALA A 52 7.24 0.64 0.98
CA ALA A 52 7.14 -0.81 0.90
C ALA A 52 5.85 -1.26 0.21
N ALA A 53 5.86 -2.49 -0.33
CA ALA A 53 4.69 -3.05 -0.99
C ALA A 53 3.54 -3.29 0.00
N VAL A 54 2.34 -2.96 -0.46
CA VAL A 54 1.10 -3.05 0.31
C VAL A 54 -0.01 -3.51 -0.63
N ARG A 55 -1.03 -4.15 -0.07
CA ARG A 55 -2.18 -4.64 -0.82
C ARG A 55 -3.42 -3.82 -0.49
N PHE A 56 -4.18 -3.52 -1.53
CA PHE A 56 -5.47 -2.83 -1.45
C PHE A 56 -6.53 -3.64 -2.20
N ASP A 57 -7.79 -3.23 -2.06
CA ASP A 57 -8.82 -3.58 -3.02
C ASP A 57 -8.53 -2.90 -4.37
N ASP A 58 -8.68 -3.62 -5.48
CA ASP A 58 -8.39 -3.11 -6.83
C ASP A 58 -9.21 -1.84 -7.16
N GLU A 59 -10.41 -1.72 -6.59
CA GLU A 59 -11.30 -0.57 -6.75
C GLU A 59 -10.65 0.74 -6.26
N LEU A 60 -9.83 0.70 -5.20
CA LEU A 60 -9.12 1.89 -4.71
C LEU A 60 -8.18 2.45 -5.79
N LEU A 61 -7.56 1.59 -6.58
CA LEU A 61 -6.58 1.96 -7.60
C LEU A 61 -7.23 2.29 -8.96
N THR A 62 -8.41 1.74 -9.24
CA THR A 62 -9.03 1.77 -10.58
C THR A 62 -10.23 2.70 -10.70
N SER A 63 -10.93 2.99 -9.60
CA SER A 63 -12.15 3.85 -9.60
C SER A 63 -11.89 5.32 -9.94
N GLY A 64 -10.64 5.78 -9.81
CA GLY A 64 -10.27 7.19 -9.94
C GLY A 64 -10.53 8.02 -8.68
N GLU A 65 -11.00 7.41 -7.58
CA GLU A 65 -11.18 8.09 -6.29
C GLU A 65 -9.85 8.48 -5.63
N ALA A 66 -8.79 7.70 -5.88
CA ALA A 66 -7.44 7.98 -5.41
C ALA A 66 -6.57 8.56 -6.53
N ARG A 67 -5.83 9.63 -6.23
CA ARG A 67 -4.76 10.11 -7.11
C ARG A 67 -3.51 9.28 -6.85
N LEU A 68 -3.09 8.52 -7.85
CA LEU A 68 -1.87 7.72 -7.81
C LEU A 68 -0.66 8.57 -8.21
N MET A 69 0.42 8.45 -7.44
CA MET A 69 1.70 9.09 -7.73
C MET A 69 2.82 8.08 -7.55
N VAL A 70 3.75 8.08 -8.49
CA VAL A 70 4.98 7.27 -8.45
C VAL A 70 6.17 8.20 -8.57
N ASP A 71 7.26 7.82 -7.93
CA ASP A 71 8.55 8.51 -8.06
C ASP A 71 9.19 8.26 -9.43
N SER A 72 9.03 7.05 -9.98
CA SER A 72 9.58 6.63 -11.26
C SER A 72 8.67 5.65 -12.01
N TRP A 73 8.06 6.15 -13.08
CA TRP A 73 7.25 5.33 -14.00
C TRP A 73 8.04 4.16 -14.59
N CYS A 74 9.30 4.38 -14.99
CA CYS A 74 10.14 3.34 -15.56
C CYS A 74 10.42 2.20 -14.58
N CYS A 75 10.61 2.53 -13.29
CA CYS A 75 10.84 1.53 -12.25
C CYS A 75 9.57 0.68 -12.02
N CYS A 76 8.42 1.33 -11.84
CA CYS A 76 7.15 0.63 -11.65
C CYS A 76 6.78 -0.25 -12.85
N ASP A 77 6.99 0.24 -14.08
CA ASP A 77 6.71 -0.52 -15.30
C ASP A 77 7.66 -1.72 -15.47
N ALA A 78 8.96 -1.55 -15.19
CA ALA A 78 9.93 -2.64 -15.20
C ALA A 78 9.59 -3.72 -14.16
N TRP A 79 9.17 -3.31 -12.96
CA TRP A 79 8.72 -4.22 -11.92
C TRP A 79 7.48 -5.02 -12.36
N ARG A 80 6.45 -4.33 -12.88
CA ARG A 80 5.24 -4.96 -13.42
C ARG A 80 5.57 -6.00 -14.50
N LYS A 81 6.39 -5.63 -15.49
CA LYS A 81 6.82 -6.54 -16.57
C LYS A 81 7.59 -7.75 -16.05
N ASN A 82 8.47 -7.56 -15.06
CA ASN A 82 9.18 -8.67 -14.41
C ASN A 82 8.19 -9.63 -13.71
N MET A 83 7.20 -9.10 -13.00
CA MET A 83 6.15 -9.92 -12.36
C MET A 83 5.27 -10.65 -13.39
N GLU A 84 4.93 -10.00 -14.51
CA GLU A 84 4.21 -10.63 -15.63
C GLU A 84 5.05 -11.73 -16.31
N SER A 85 6.35 -11.50 -16.53
CA SER A 85 7.24 -12.52 -17.10
C SER A 85 7.47 -13.73 -16.18
N ARG A 86 7.22 -13.57 -14.87
CA ARG A 86 7.37 -14.60 -13.83
C ARG A 86 6.12 -15.48 -13.66
N HIS A 87 5.21 -15.54 -14.64
CA HIS A 87 4.13 -16.52 -14.67
C HIS A 87 4.68 -17.97 -14.66
N ILE A 88 4.91 -18.52 -13.46
CA ILE A 88 5.20 -19.91 -13.00
C ILE A 88 6.36 -19.85 -11.98
N ARG A 89 6.00 -19.67 -10.70
CA ARG A 89 6.61 -20.23 -9.46
C ARG A 89 6.19 -19.40 -8.23
N THR A 90 4.90 -19.39 -7.96
CA THR A 90 4.32 -19.31 -6.61
C THR A 90 3.13 -20.24 -6.60
#